data_AF-A0A1N7L4P0-F1
#
_entry.id   AF-A0A1N7L4P0-F1
#
_cell.length_a   1.000
_cell.length_b   1.000
_cell.length_c   1.000
_cell.angle_alpha   90.00
_cell.angle_beta   90.00
_cell.angle_gamma   90.00
#
_symmetry.space_group_name_H-M   'P 1'
#
loop_
_entity.id
_entity.type
_entity.pdbx_description
1 polymer ?
#
loop_
_entity_poly.entity_id
_entity_poly.type
_entity_poly.pdbx_seq_one_letter_code
_entity_poly.pdbx_strand_id
1 'polypeptide(L)'
;MVDVTRYEKDVHYEKAKSLLDIGDLQSLRYACLELRYFIEAHVYQQLLAGAKEIPKTIIETWQPNKAIKLLSTFDDLADKDLHLSIFSEDGELKDTITYNNIAIKDLNKLYNSLGSYLHLPMPKKLAGYSIDKKKVVKIFDQLSKLTTGNLMVVKGNYEYFSCEACGKNILYTEHYAKSNESISCQDDSCRTDHAIKITDNSVSFGAKYVFECGVCHDETSVFFSKIEDRYKFKCNHCTTEYTFEMVLRGVPVEQQS
;
A
#
# COMPACT_ATOMS: atom_id res chain seq x y z
N MET A 1 -1.61 14.94 -29.09
CA MET A 1 -1.38 15.30 -27.67
C MET A 1 -1.28 14.00 -26.91
N VAL A 2 -0.22 13.80 -26.11
CA VAL A 2 -0.09 12.62 -25.26
C VAL A 2 -1.16 12.71 -24.18
N ASP A 3 -1.98 11.68 -24.05
CA ASP A 3 -2.95 11.58 -22.95
C ASP A 3 -2.18 11.38 -21.64
N VAL A 4 -2.01 12.46 -20.89
CA VAL A 4 -1.29 12.47 -19.60
C VAL A 4 -2.04 11.72 -18.49
N THR A 5 -3.22 11.17 -18.77
CA THR A 5 -4.04 10.43 -17.80
C THR A 5 -3.91 8.91 -17.92
N ARG A 6 -3.18 8.42 -18.93
CA ARG A 6 -3.06 6.99 -19.20
C ARG A 6 -1.62 6.57 -19.46
N TYR A 7 -1.14 5.61 -18.68
CA TYR A 7 0.12 4.94 -18.97
C TYR A 7 -0.10 3.91 -20.10
N GLU A 8 0.73 3.96 -21.13
CA GLU A 8 0.71 3.01 -22.25
C GLU A 8 1.33 1.66 -21.85
N LYS A 9 0.70 0.94 -20.90
CA LYS A 9 1.20 -0.34 -20.41
C LYS A 9 1.40 -1.35 -21.55
N ASP A 10 0.49 -1.39 -22.52
CA ASP A 10 0.50 -2.40 -23.60
C ASP A 10 1.77 -2.31 -24.46
N VAL A 11 2.37 -1.12 -24.60
CA VAL A 11 3.65 -0.92 -25.30
C VAL A 11 4.77 -1.70 -24.63
N HIS A 12 4.82 -1.70 -23.30
CA HIS A 12 5.84 -2.43 -22.55
C HIS A 12 5.62 -3.94 -22.66
N TYR A 13 4.36 -4.39 -22.66
CA TYR A 13 4.04 -5.81 -22.82
C TYR A 13 4.48 -6.34 -24.19
N GLU A 14 4.17 -5.63 -25.28
CA GLU A 14 4.55 -6.05 -26.64
C GLU A 14 6.07 -5.98 -26.88
N LYS A 15 6.77 -5.00 -26.28
CA LYS A 15 8.24 -4.98 -26.31
C LYS A 15 8.83 -6.18 -25.58
N ALA A 16 8.32 -6.51 -24.39
CA ALA A 16 8.77 -7.68 -23.65
C ALA A 16 8.58 -8.97 -24.47
N LYS A 17 7.44 -9.11 -25.17
CA LYS A 17 7.17 -10.24 -26.07
C LYS A 17 8.24 -10.36 -27.16
N SER A 18 8.53 -9.27 -27.87
CA SER A 18 9.54 -9.26 -28.93
C SER A 18 10.94 -9.61 -28.41
N LEU A 19 11.30 -9.13 -27.21
CA LEU A 19 12.58 -9.44 -26.57
C LEU A 19 12.68 -10.91 -26.09
N LEU A 20 11.57 -11.48 -25.64
CA LEU A 20 11.50 -12.90 -25.27
C LEU A 20 11.68 -13.82 -26.49
N ASP A 21 11.23 -13.41 -27.66
CA ASP A 21 11.42 -14.16 -28.91
C ASP A 21 12.89 -14.24 -29.30
N ILE A 22 13.64 -13.13 -29.18
CA ILE A 22 15.09 -13.10 -29.42
C ILE A 22 15.82 -14.02 -28.42
N GLY A 23 15.53 -13.88 -27.13
CA GLY A 23 15.91 -14.85 -26.11
C GLY A 23 17.38 -14.92 -25.71
N ASP A 24 18.25 -14.03 -26.22
CA ASP A 24 19.61 -13.89 -25.71
C ASP A 24 19.64 -13.24 -24.31
N LEU A 25 20.77 -13.30 -23.60
CA LEU A 25 20.88 -12.83 -22.22
C LEU A 25 20.51 -11.34 -22.06
N GLN A 26 20.91 -10.49 -23.00
CA GLN A 26 20.63 -9.06 -22.94
C GLN A 26 19.15 -8.80 -23.25
N SER A 27 18.60 -9.46 -24.27
CA SER A 27 17.17 -9.37 -24.57
C SER A 27 16.30 -9.87 -23.41
N LEU A 28 16.66 -10.97 -22.75
CA LEU A 28 15.96 -11.46 -21.55
C LEU A 28 16.03 -10.46 -20.39
N ARG A 29 17.17 -9.77 -20.21
CA ARG A 29 17.30 -8.72 -19.20
C ARG A 29 16.41 -7.53 -19.52
N TYR A 30 16.37 -7.09 -20.77
CA TYR A 30 15.47 -6.00 -21.19
C TYR A 30 14.00 -6.41 -21.14
N ALA A 31 13.66 -7.67 -21.45
CA ALA A 31 12.30 -8.18 -21.24
C ALA A 31 11.88 -8.06 -19.76
N CYS A 32 12.78 -8.38 -18.83
CA CYS A 32 12.51 -8.19 -17.40
C CYS A 32 12.28 -6.72 -17.02
N LEU A 33 12.99 -5.79 -17.66
CA LEU A 33 12.81 -4.35 -17.46
C LEU A 33 11.45 -3.88 -17.99
N GLU A 34 11.11 -4.24 -19.22
CA GLU A 34 9.83 -3.89 -19.83
C GLU A 34 8.65 -4.47 -19.04
N LEU A 35 8.75 -5.71 -18.54
CA LEU A 35 7.70 -6.28 -17.68
C LEU A 35 7.57 -5.55 -16.32
N ARG A 36 8.64 -4.96 -15.79
CA ARG A 36 8.53 -4.09 -14.62
C ARG A 36 7.80 -2.80 -14.96
N TYR A 37 8.14 -2.16 -16.08
CA TYR A 37 7.41 -0.98 -16.53
C TYR A 37 5.93 -1.27 -16.81
N PHE A 38 5.60 -2.45 -17.33
CA PHE A 38 4.22 -2.89 -17.46
C PHE A 38 3.46 -2.92 -16.11
N ILE A 39 4.08 -3.52 -15.08
CA ILE A 39 3.51 -3.56 -13.72
C ILE A 39 3.37 -2.14 -13.16
N GLU A 40 4.40 -1.31 -13.29
CA GLU A 40 4.42 0.08 -12.82
C GLU A 40 3.30 0.90 -13.48
N ALA A 41 3.19 0.84 -14.80
CA ALA A 41 2.14 1.49 -15.57
C ALA A 41 0.74 1.06 -15.11
N HIS A 42 0.52 -0.24 -14.88
CA HIS A 42 -0.77 -0.75 -14.40
C HIS A 42 -1.13 -0.21 -13.01
N VAL A 43 -0.18 -0.18 -12.08
CA VAL A 43 -0.38 0.30 -10.70
C VAL A 43 -0.59 1.81 -10.69
N TYR A 44 0.24 2.57 -11.41
CA TYR A 44 0.11 4.01 -11.48
C TYR A 44 -1.19 4.45 -12.14
N GLN A 45 -1.68 3.72 -13.14
CA GLN A 45 -2.98 3.99 -13.73
C GLN A 45 -4.12 3.83 -12.71
N GLN A 46 -4.08 2.78 -11.87
CA GLN A 46 -5.07 2.61 -10.78
C GLN A 46 -5.01 3.76 -9.77
N LEU A 47 -3.80 4.21 -9.42
CA LEU A 47 -3.61 5.35 -8.52
C LEU A 47 -4.09 6.67 -9.10
N LEU A 48 -3.81 6.93 -10.38
CA LEU A 48 -4.27 8.14 -11.07
C LEU A 48 -5.79 8.19 -11.17
N ALA A 49 -6.46 7.05 -11.33
CA ALA A 49 -7.91 7.03 -11.32
C ALA A 49 -8.51 7.42 -9.95
N GLY A 50 -7.81 7.14 -8.84
CA GLY A 50 -8.16 7.63 -7.50
C GLY A 50 -7.56 9.00 -7.13
N ALA A 51 -6.74 9.61 -7.99
CA ALA A 51 -5.92 10.76 -7.64
C ALA A 51 -6.70 12.05 -7.34
N LYS A 52 -7.99 12.14 -7.69
CA LYS A 52 -8.83 13.27 -7.28
C LYS A 52 -9.06 13.29 -5.77
N GLU A 53 -9.03 12.13 -5.13
CA GLU A 53 -9.36 11.95 -3.72
C GLU A 53 -8.10 11.63 -2.89
N ILE A 54 -7.03 11.15 -3.53
CA ILE A 54 -5.74 10.91 -2.86
C ILE A 54 -4.89 12.21 -2.86
N PRO A 55 -4.38 12.67 -1.70
CA PRO A 55 -3.47 13.81 -1.63
C PRO A 55 -2.26 13.68 -2.58
N LYS A 56 -1.90 14.75 -3.29
CA LYS A 56 -0.77 14.74 -4.24
C LYS A 56 0.57 14.41 -3.58
N THR A 57 0.78 14.85 -2.34
CA THR A 57 1.97 14.54 -1.53
C THR A 57 2.17 13.04 -1.34
N ILE A 58 1.06 12.31 -1.35
CA ILE A 58 1.02 10.85 -1.22
C ILE A 58 1.34 10.21 -2.57
N ILE A 59 0.78 10.69 -3.68
CA ILE A 59 1.00 10.14 -5.04
C ILE A 59 2.45 10.38 -5.52
N GLU A 60 3.00 11.57 -5.28
CA GLU A 60 4.30 12.01 -5.83
C GLU A 60 5.52 11.34 -5.18
N THR A 61 5.36 10.71 -4.01
CA THR A 61 6.45 10.09 -3.24
C THR A 61 6.59 8.58 -3.45
N TRP A 62 5.77 7.97 -4.31
CA TRP A 62 5.67 6.52 -4.37
C TRP A 62 6.61 5.82 -5.33
N GLN A 63 7.48 5.01 -4.72
CA GLN A 63 8.12 3.88 -5.40
C GLN A 63 7.08 2.80 -5.73
N PRO A 64 7.23 2.06 -6.84
CA PRO A 64 6.26 1.06 -7.31
C PRO A 64 5.80 0.06 -6.24
N ASN A 65 6.73 -0.50 -5.47
CA ASN A 65 6.41 -1.45 -4.40
C ASN A 65 5.57 -0.85 -3.27
N LYS A 66 5.75 0.46 -3.00
CA LYS A 66 4.96 1.17 -1.98
C LYS A 66 3.56 1.48 -2.50
N ALA A 67 3.46 1.94 -3.75
CA ALA A 67 2.20 2.15 -4.45
C ALA A 67 1.33 0.88 -4.45
N ILE A 68 1.92 -0.26 -4.84
CA ILE A 68 1.26 -1.57 -4.85
C ILE A 68 0.69 -1.91 -3.47
N LYS A 69 1.50 -1.80 -2.41
CA LYS A 69 1.06 -2.14 -1.04
C LYS A 69 -0.03 -1.19 -0.53
N LEU A 70 0.06 0.08 -0.87
CA LEU A 70 -0.85 1.06 -0.31
C LEU A 70 -2.26 0.94 -0.90
N LEU A 71 -2.39 0.65 -2.19
CA LEU A 71 -3.68 0.36 -2.82
C LEU A 71 -4.47 -0.69 -2.02
N SER A 72 -3.85 -1.84 -1.69
CA SER A 72 -4.51 -2.86 -0.85
C SER A 72 -4.86 -2.40 0.56
N THR A 73 -4.21 -1.37 1.08
CA THR A 73 -4.45 -0.93 2.46
C THR A 73 -5.71 -0.05 2.53
N PHE A 74 -6.06 0.63 1.43
CA PHE A 74 -7.22 1.52 1.38
C PHE A 74 -8.43 0.89 0.68
N ASP A 75 -8.23 0.01 -0.29
CA ASP A 75 -9.31 -0.55 -1.11
C ASP A 75 -9.21 -2.09 -1.13
N ASP A 76 -10.25 -2.74 -0.62
CA ASP A 76 -10.34 -4.20 -0.51
C ASP A 76 -10.62 -4.88 -1.86
N LEU A 77 -10.93 -4.11 -2.90
CA LEU A 77 -11.13 -4.57 -4.27
C LEU A 77 -9.92 -4.27 -5.17
N ALA A 78 -8.91 -3.53 -4.67
CA ALA A 78 -7.77 -3.06 -5.46
C ALA A 78 -6.90 -4.15 -6.08
N ASP A 79 -7.06 -5.42 -5.68
CA ASP A 79 -6.32 -6.56 -6.22
C ASP A 79 -7.20 -7.74 -6.66
N LYS A 80 -8.51 -7.48 -6.81
CA LYS A 80 -9.51 -8.47 -7.21
C LYS A 80 -9.92 -8.31 -8.67
N ASP A 81 -10.25 -9.43 -9.29
CA ASP A 81 -10.97 -9.44 -10.56
C ASP A 81 -12.43 -8.98 -10.29
N LEU A 82 -13.00 -8.18 -11.19
CA LEU A 82 -14.41 -7.75 -11.11
C LEU A 82 -15.16 -8.16 -12.37
N HIS A 83 -16.43 -8.55 -12.17
CA HIS A 83 -17.34 -8.91 -13.25
C HIS A 83 -18.63 -8.12 -13.10
N LEU A 84 -19.00 -7.37 -14.13
CA LEU A 84 -20.26 -6.65 -14.22
C LEU A 84 -21.10 -7.28 -15.33
N SER A 85 -22.21 -7.89 -14.95
CA SER A 85 -23.20 -8.43 -15.88
C SER A 85 -24.35 -7.45 -16.03
N ILE A 86 -24.69 -7.11 -17.27
CA ILE A 86 -25.78 -6.20 -17.60
C ILE A 86 -26.94 -7.03 -18.13
N PHE A 87 -28.11 -6.92 -17.51
CA PHE A 87 -29.32 -7.64 -17.90
C PHE A 87 -30.39 -6.67 -18.41
N SER A 88 -31.27 -7.12 -19.31
CA SER A 88 -32.50 -6.40 -19.65
C SER A 88 -33.52 -6.46 -18.51
N GLU A 89 -34.58 -5.66 -18.62
CA GLU A 89 -35.74 -5.72 -17.71
C GLU A 89 -36.38 -7.11 -17.67
N ASP A 90 -36.34 -7.85 -18.79
CA ASP A 90 -36.81 -9.23 -18.90
C ASP A 90 -35.85 -10.28 -18.31
N GLY A 91 -34.70 -9.85 -17.78
CA GLY A 91 -33.69 -10.72 -17.16
C GLY A 91 -32.71 -11.39 -18.13
N GLU A 92 -32.67 -11.01 -19.41
CA GLU A 92 -31.70 -11.54 -20.37
C GLU A 92 -30.34 -10.85 -20.23
N LEU A 93 -29.25 -11.62 -20.23
CA LEU A 93 -27.89 -11.08 -20.24
C LEU A 93 -27.61 -10.35 -21.57
N LYS A 94 -27.32 -9.05 -21.48
CA LYS A 94 -26.98 -8.20 -22.64
C LYS A 94 -25.49 -8.02 -22.82
N ASP A 95 -24.75 -7.87 -21.73
CA ASP A 95 -23.30 -7.68 -21.80
C ASP A 95 -22.60 -8.14 -20.52
N THR A 96 -21.31 -8.42 -20.62
CA THR A 96 -20.43 -8.69 -19.48
C THR A 96 -19.15 -7.90 -19.61
N ILE A 97 -18.90 -7.04 -18.64
CA ILE A 97 -17.69 -6.23 -18.53
C ILE A 97 -16.79 -6.88 -17.47
N THR A 98 -15.52 -7.10 -17.83
CA THR A 98 -14.53 -7.72 -16.94
C THR A 98 -13.39 -6.75 -16.63
N TYR A 99 -12.98 -6.76 -15.37
CA TYR A 99 -11.76 -6.14 -14.88
C TYR A 99 -10.84 -7.24 -14.37
N ASN A 100 -9.67 -7.36 -14.99
CA ASN A 100 -8.66 -8.32 -14.56
C ASN A 100 -7.59 -7.59 -13.75
N ASN A 101 -7.26 -8.13 -12.59
CA ASN A 101 -6.23 -7.64 -11.70
C ASN A 101 -5.42 -8.79 -11.11
N ILE A 102 -4.22 -8.53 -10.59
CA ILE A 102 -3.41 -9.55 -9.93
C ILE A 102 -3.36 -9.22 -8.44
N ALA A 103 -3.60 -10.26 -7.61
CA ALA A 103 -3.46 -10.16 -6.17
C ALA A 103 -2.13 -9.47 -5.80
N ILE A 104 -2.18 -8.47 -4.92
CA ILE A 104 -1.04 -7.57 -4.66
C ILE A 104 0.18 -8.33 -4.14
N LYS A 105 -0.05 -9.41 -3.37
CA LYS A 105 1.01 -10.32 -2.92
C LYS A 105 1.74 -10.99 -4.08
N ASP A 106 1.00 -11.40 -5.11
CA ASP A 106 1.59 -12.04 -6.28
C ASP A 106 2.22 -11.01 -7.20
N LEU A 107 1.60 -9.86 -7.41
CA LEU A 107 2.18 -8.76 -8.18
C LEU A 107 3.56 -8.35 -7.62
N ASN A 108 3.67 -8.22 -6.29
CA ASN A 108 4.96 -7.97 -5.62
C ASN A 108 5.99 -9.09 -5.83
N LYS A 109 5.57 -10.37 -5.80
CA LYS A 109 6.48 -11.50 -6.09
C LYS A 109 6.97 -11.46 -7.54
N LEU A 110 6.09 -11.17 -8.50
CA LEU A 110 6.43 -11.05 -9.91
C LEU A 110 7.43 -9.90 -10.12
N TYR A 111 7.12 -8.71 -9.59
CA TYR A 111 7.98 -7.54 -9.67
C TYR A 111 9.38 -7.78 -9.09
N ASN A 112 9.47 -8.32 -7.88
CA ASN A 112 10.75 -8.63 -7.24
C ASN A 112 11.52 -9.73 -7.99
N SER A 113 10.81 -10.74 -8.52
CA SER A 113 11.43 -11.79 -9.34
C SER A 113 12.06 -11.20 -10.59
N LEU A 114 11.36 -10.31 -11.30
CA LEU A 114 11.90 -9.61 -12.47
C LEU A 114 13.09 -8.71 -12.09
N GLY A 115 12.98 -7.97 -10.98
CA GLY A 115 14.04 -7.11 -10.47
C GLY A 115 15.32 -7.86 -10.15
N SER A 116 15.21 -9.09 -9.65
CA SER A 116 16.38 -9.93 -9.36
C SER A 116 17.27 -10.20 -10.58
N TYR A 117 16.69 -10.20 -11.80
CA TYR A 117 17.42 -10.40 -13.06
C TYR A 117 18.07 -9.12 -13.61
N LEU A 118 17.76 -7.96 -13.05
CA LEU A 118 18.35 -6.67 -13.44
C LEU A 118 19.63 -6.35 -12.66
N HIS A 119 19.84 -6.98 -11.51
CA HIS A 119 21.07 -6.83 -10.74
C HIS A 119 22.22 -7.63 -11.37
N LEU A 120 23.45 -7.12 -11.21
CA LEU A 120 24.64 -7.89 -11.54
C LEU A 120 24.76 -9.10 -10.59
N PRO A 121 25.19 -10.27 -11.09
CA PRO A 121 25.42 -11.42 -10.24
C PRO A 121 26.52 -11.12 -9.21
N MET A 122 26.36 -11.69 -8.01
CA MET A 122 27.43 -11.67 -7.01
C MET A 122 28.68 -12.37 -7.57
N PRO A 123 29.91 -11.98 -7.17
CA PRO A 123 31.15 -12.56 -7.71
C PRO A 123 31.19 -14.09 -7.69
N LYS A 124 30.64 -14.72 -6.64
CA LYS A 124 30.56 -16.19 -6.49
C LYS A 124 29.64 -16.89 -7.51
N LYS A 125 28.73 -16.14 -8.16
CA LYS A 125 27.76 -16.63 -9.14
C LYS A 125 28.06 -16.13 -10.56
N LEU A 126 29.21 -15.48 -10.77
CA LEU A 126 29.58 -14.89 -12.06
C LEU A 126 29.74 -15.98 -13.13
N ALA A 127 30.40 -17.08 -12.77
CA ALA A 127 30.53 -18.25 -13.62
C ALA A 127 29.16 -18.95 -13.75
N GLY A 128 28.59 -18.95 -14.95
CA GLY A 128 27.32 -19.62 -15.25
C GLY A 128 26.06 -18.80 -14.94
N TYR A 129 26.18 -17.49 -14.70
CA TYR A 129 25.00 -16.63 -14.61
C TYR A 129 24.17 -16.70 -15.90
N SER A 130 22.89 -17.00 -15.74
CA SER A 130 21.91 -16.98 -16.81
C SER A 130 20.58 -16.47 -16.26
N ILE A 131 19.75 -15.93 -17.15
CA ILE A 131 18.36 -15.61 -16.85
C ILE A 131 17.52 -16.82 -17.24
N ASP A 132 16.68 -17.28 -16.32
CA ASP A 132 15.77 -18.39 -16.57
C ASP A 132 14.62 -17.95 -17.47
N LYS A 133 14.79 -18.15 -18.79
CA LYS A 133 13.76 -17.82 -19.80
C LYS A 133 12.41 -18.43 -19.47
N LYS A 134 12.35 -19.67 -18.98
CA LYS A 134 11.07 -20.34 -18.67
C LYS A 134 10.33 -19.61 -17.56
N LYS A 135 11.06 -19.16 -16.54
CA LYS A 135 10.47 -18.37 -15.46
C LYS A 135 10.00 -17.00 -15.94
N VAL A 136 10.76 -16.32 -16.81
CA VAL A 136 10.32 -15.01 -17.35
C VAL A 136 9.09 -15.17 -18.26
N VAL A 137 9.04 -16.20 -19.12
CA VAL A 137 7.86 -16.50 -19.95
C VAL A 137 6.64 -16.79 -19.07
N LYS A 138 6.79 -17.57 -17.99
CA LYS A 138 5.69 -17.80 -17.05
C LYS A 138 5.15 -16.50 -16.43
N ILE A 139 6.04 -15.56 -16.08
CA ILE A 139 5.64 -14.24 -15.56
C ILE A 139 4.91 -13.44 -16.65
N PHE A 140 5.43 -13.44 -17.88
CA PHE A 140 4.81 -12.80 -19.05
C PHE A 140 3.39 -13.33 -19.30
N ASP A 141 3.20 -14.64 -19.24
CA ASP A 141 1.89 -15.28 -19.41
C ASP A 141 0.92 -14.91 -18.29
N GLN A 142 1.41 -14.87 -17.04
CA GLN A 142 0.60 -14.42 -15.90
C GLN A 142 0.15 -12.97 -16.02
N LEU A 143 1.00 -12.11 -16.58
CA LEU A 143 0.71 -10.70 -16.79
C LEU A 143 -0.20 -10.45 -18.01
N SER A 144 -0.33 -11.42 -18.92
CA SER A 144 -1.19 -11.30 -20.12
C SER A 144 -2.63 -10.95 -19.78
N LYS A 145 -3.17 -11.46 -18.66
CA LYS A 145 -4.55 -11.16 -18.28
C LYS A 145 -4.79 -9.67 -17.99
N LEU A 146 -3.74 -8.92 -17.65
CA LEU A 146 -3.84 -7.48 -17.40
C LEU A 146 -3.91 -6.66 -18.70
N THR A 147 -3.66 -7.26 -19.87
CA THR A 147 -3.85 -6.60 -21.17
C THR A 147 -5.28 -6.73 -21.69
N THR A 148 -6.11 -7.54 -21.03
CA THR A 148 -7.52 -7.76 -21.38
C THR A 148 -8.45 -7.12 -20.35
N GLY A 149 -9.52 -6.47 -20.83
CA GLY A 149 -10.48 -5.74 -20.00
C GLY A 149 -10.44 -4.22 -20.24
N ASN A 150 -11.57 -3.56 -20.02
CA ASN A 150 -11.83 -2.15 -20.36
C ASN A 150 -12.36 -1.31 -19.18
N LEU A 151 -12.47 -1.89 -18.00
CA LEU A 151 -13.00 -1.23 -16.81
C LEU A 151 -11.86 -0.87 -15.85
N MET A 152 -11.97 0.28 -15.17
CA MET A 152 -11.18 0.59 -13.98
C MET A 152 -12.18 1.07 -12.94
N VAL A 153 -12.46 0.23 -11.94
CA VAL A 153 -13.35 0.61 -10.83
C VAL A 153 -12.48 1.21 -9.75
N VAL A 154 -12.73 2.47 -9.43
CA VAL A 154 -12.19 3.09 -8.22
C VAL A 154 -13.37 3.37 -7.32
N LYS A 155 -13.46 2.67 -6.20
CA LYS A 155 -14.40 2.98 -5.14
C LYS A 155 -13.66 2.99 -3.81
N GLY A 156 -13.02 4.11 -3.50
CA GLY A 156 -12.63 4.42 -2.13
C GLY A 156 -13.57 5.48 -1.59
N ASN A 157 -14.40 5.16 -0.60
CA ASN A 157 -14.99 6.21 0.22
C ASN A 157 -13.88 6.77 1.10
N TYR A 158 -13.10 7.71 0.56
CA TYR A 158 -12.02 8.32 1.30
C TYR A 158 -12.59 9.32 2.31
N GLU A 159 -12.20 9.14 3.56
CA GLU A 159 -12.53 10.03 4.66
C GLU A 159 -11.24 10.69 5.17
N TYR A 160 -11.39 11.79 5.91
CA TYR A 160 -10.27 12.54 6.44
C TYR A 160 -10.49 12.90 7.90
N PHE A 161 -9.40 12.94 8.65
CA PHE A 161 -9.36 13.57 9.97
C PHE A 161 -8.08 14.41 10.10
N SER A 162 -8.09 15.39 11.01
CA SER A 162 -6.92 16.26 11.22
C SER A 162 -5.91 15.61 12.17
N CYS A 163 -4.63 15.60 11.76
CA CYS A 163 -3.53 15.14 12.60
C CYS A 163 -3.40 16.00 13.87
N GLU A 164 -3.37 15.38 15.04
CA GLU A 164 -3.27 16.09 16.32
C GLU A 164 -1.92 16.81 16.53
N ALA A 165 -0.88 16.45 15.78
CA ALA A 165 0.45 17.02 15.90
C ALA A 165 0.70 18.18 14.92
N CYS A 166 0.28 18.06 13.67
CA CYS A 166 0.56 19.06 12.63
C CYS A 166 -0.70 19.70 12.00
N GLY A 167 -1.89 19.24 12.35
CA GLY A 167 -3.17 19.76 11.82
C GLY A 167 -3.48 19.37 10.37
N LYS A 168 -2.54 18.75 9.64
CA LYS A 168 -2.77 18.30 8.26
C LYS A 168 -3.76 17.13 8.22
N ASN A 169 -4.53 17.06 7.13
CA ASN A 169 -5.49 15.98 6.93
C ASN A 169 -4.78 14.65 6.69
N ILE A 170 -5.26 13.61 7.37
CA ILE A 170 -4.88 12.23 7.17
C ILE A 170 -6.06 11.53 6.50
N LEU A 171 -5.82 10.98 5.32
CA LEU A 171 -6.78 10.20 4.53
C LEU A 171 -6.85 8.77 5.06
N TYR A 172 -8.07 8.26 5.20
CA TYR A 172 -8.34 6.86 5.51
C TYR A 172 -9.56 6.34 4.76
N THR A 173 -9.78 5.02 4.81
CA THR A 173 -11.01 4.37 4.39
C THR A 173 -11.53 3.50 5.52
N GLU A 174 -12.82 3.15 5.48
CA GLU A 174 -13.41 2.21 6.43
C GLU A 174 -12.66 0.87 6.44
N HIS A 175 -12.23 0.39 5.27
CA HIS A 175 -11.40 -0.81 5.16
C HIS A 175 -10.07 -0.68 5.90
N TYR A 176 -9.37 0.46 5.73
CA TYR A 176 -8.13 0.72 6.45
C TYR A 176 -8.37 0.67 7.96
N ALA A 177 -9.41 1.36 8.44
CA ALA A 177 -9.74 1.45 9.85
C ALA A 177 -10.01 0.06 10.46
N LYS A 178 -10.75 -0.81 9.76
CA LYS A 178 -11.08 -2.17 10.22
C LYS A 178 -9.90 -3.13 10.23
N SER A 179 -8.86 -2.84 9.45
CA SER A 179 -7.74 -3.77 9.21
C SER A 179 -6.46 -3.38 9.93
N ASN A 180 -6.42 -2.22 10.59
CA ASN A 180 -5.21 -1.68 11.23
C ASN A 180 -5.52 -1.12 12.62
N GLU A 181 -4.55 -1.21 13.53
CA GLU A 181 -4.66 -0.66 14.88
C GLU A 181 -4.25 0.82 14.95
N SER A 182 -3.52 1.31 13.93
CA SER A 182 -3.04 2.68 13.87
C SER A 182 -2.86 3.19 12.43
N ILE A 183 -2.81 4.51 12.30
CA ILE A 183 -2.48 5.22 11.06
C ILE A 183 -1.43 6.29 11.36
N SER A 184 -0.35 6.30 10.58
CA SER A 184 0.67 7.34 10.64
C SER A 184 0.24 8.58 9.86
N CYS A 185 0.58 9.76 10.36
CA CYS A 185 0.40 10.99 9.60
C CYS A 185 1.13 10.90 8.25
N GLN A 186 0.38 11.13 7.17
CA GLN A 186 0.86 11.03 5.78
C GLN A 186 1.75 12.21 5.36
N ASP A 187 1.97 13.17 6.25
CA ASP A 187 2.97 14.21 6.07
C ASP A 187 4.35 13.72 6.50
N ASP A 188 5.29 13.69 5.55
CA ASP A 188 6.64 13.15 5.73
C ASP A 188 7.43 13.84 6.85
N SER A 189 7.10 15.10 7.17
CA SER A 189 7.74 15.86 8.25
C SER A 189 7.19 15.55 9.64
N CYS A 190 5.96 15.01 9.72
CA CYS A 190 5.25 14.78 10.97
C CYS A 190 5.31 13.31 11.41
N ARG A 191 4.78 12.39 10.58
CA ARG A 191 4.73 10.94 10.83
C ARG A 191 4.22 10.50 12.20
N THR A 192 3.45 11.33 12.91
CA THR A 192 2.89 10.96 14.22
C THR A 192 1.82 9.89 14.04
N ASP A 193 1.89 8.82 14.84
CA ASP A 193 0.91 7.74 14.81
C ASP A 193 -0.37 8.09 15.59
N HIS A 194 -1.50 7.65 15.05
CA HIS A 194 -2.82 7.81 15.65
C HIS A 194 -3.45 6.43 15.80
N ALA A 195 -3.83 6.08 17.02
CA ALA A 195 -4.51 4.83 17.32
C ALA A 195 -5.93 4.87 16.75
N ILE A 196 -6.36 3.76 16.16
CA ILE A 196 -7.68 3.61 15.56
C ILE A 196 -8.59 2.96 16.60
N LYS A 197 -9.73 3.60 16.85
CA LYS A 197 -10.78 3.06 17.70
C LYS A 197 -12.07 2.98 16.91
N ILE A 198 -12.56 1.76 16.74
CA ILE A 198 -13.83 1.48 16.09
C ILE A 198 -14.88 1.25 17.18
N THR A 199 -15.97 1.99 17.08
CA THR A 199 -17.22 1.72 17.80
C THR A 199 -18.29 1.30 16.78
N ASP A 200 -19.40 0.75 17.24
CA ASP A 200 -20.45 0.18 16.36
C ASP A 200 -20.91 1.13 15.22
N ASN A 201 -20.82 2.45 15.42
CA ASN A 201 -21.27 3.46 14.46
C ASN A 201 -20.21 4.49 14.03
N SER A 202 -18.97 4.44 14.53
CA SER A 202 -17.95 5.42 14.14
C SER A 202 -16.51 4.96 14.30
N VAL A 203 -15.65 5.53 13.46
CA VAL A 203 -14.19 5.46 13.59
C VAL A 203 -13.71 6.73 14.28
N SER A 204 -12.86 6.59 15.29
CA SER A 204 -12.18 7.71 15.94
C SER A 204 -10.68 7.48 16.00
N PHE A 205 -9.94 8.59 16.02
CA PHE A 205 -8.49 8.60 16.00
C PHE A 205 -7.98 9.36 17.21
N GLY A 206 -6.95 8.84 17.86
CA GLY A 206 -6.31 9.51 18.99
C GLY A 206 -4.80 9.31 18.95
N ALA A 207 -4.01 10.38 19.07
CA ALA A 207 -2.55 10.32 19.05
C ALA A 207 -1.91 10.38 20.45
N LYS A 208 -2.71 10.68 21.48
CA LYS A 208 -2.23 10.99 22.83
C LYS A 208 -2.82 10.09 23.90
N TYR A 209 -2.01 9.76 24.90
CA TYR A 209 -2.52 9.39 26.21
C TYR A 209 -2.77 10.65 27.02
N VAL A 210 -3.92 10.70 27.67
CA VAL A 210 -4.37 11.79 28.52
C VAL A 210 -4.40 11.26 29.95
N PHE A 211 -3.84 12.03 30.89
CA PHE A 211 -3.82 11.69 32.30
C PHE A 211 -3.80 12.96 33.16
N GLU A 212 -4.25 12.81 34.39
CA GLU A 212 -4.29 13.88 35.38
C GLU A 212 -2.90 14.09 36.00
N CYS A 213 -2.47 15.35 36.09
CA CYS A 213 -1.23 15.68 36.78
C CYS A 213 -1.40 15.47 38.29
N GLY A 214 -0.69 14.50 38.88
CA GLY A 214 -0.70 14.26 40.33
C GLY A 214 -0.17 15.39 41.23
N VAL A 215 0.20 16.55 40.68
CA VAL A 215 0.64 17.74 41.45
C VAL A 215 -0.35 18.90 41.33
N CYS A 216 -0.73 19.28 40.11
CA CYS A 216 -1.65 20.41 39.88
C CYS A 216 -3.07 19.99 39.53
N HIS A 217 -3.33 18.70 39.34
CA HIS A 217 -4.62 18.13 38.93
C HIS A 217 -5.13 18.57 37.55
N ASP A 218 -4.39 19.42 36.83
CA ASP A 218 -4.69 19.74 35.44
C ASP A 218 -4.37 18.56 34.52
N GLU A 219 -5.11 18.50 33.42
CA GLU A 219 -4.92 17.51 32.37
C GLU A 219 -3.58 17.71 31.65
N THR A 220 -2.87 16.62 31.41
CA THR A 220 -1.68 16.62 30.56
C THR A 220 -1.72 15.43 29.61
N SER A 221 -0.99 15.54 28.51
CA SER A 221 -1.07 14.58 27.42
C SER A 221 0.29 14.30 26.81
N VAL A 222 0.51 13.07 26.38
CA VAL A 222 1.74 12.65 25.69
C VAL A 222 1.37 11.87 24.43
N PHE A 223 2.04 12.18 23.32
CA PHE A 223 1.90 11.40 22.10
C PHE A 223 2.44 9.98 22.31
N PHE A 224 1.63 8.95 22.09
CA PHE A 224 2.07 7.58 22.36
C PHE A 224 3.22 7.16 21.43
N SER A 225 3.31 7.73 20.22
CA SER A 225 4.41 7.49 19.28
C SER A 225 5.78 7.98 19.79
N LYS A 226 5.80 8.82 20.83
CA LYS A 226 7.03 9.31 21.49
C LYS A 226 7.39 8.52 22.74
N ILE A 227 6.51 7.63 23.21
CA ILE A 227 6.71 6.90 24.45
C ILE A 227 7.67 5.75 24.19
N GLU A 228 8.86 5.89 24.74
CA GLU A 228 9.87 4.84 24.89
C GLU A 228 10.17 4.61 26.37
N ASP A 229 10.91 3.55 26.69
CA ASP A 229 11.33 3.34 28.09
C ASP A 229 12.15 4.53 28.58
N ARG A 230 11.81 5.03 29.77
CA ARG A 230 12.38 6.24 30.39
C ARG A 230 12.05 7.55 29.67
N TYR A 231 11.04 7.56 28.81
CA TYR A 231 10.60 8.80 28.16
C TYR A 231 10.20 9.83 29.22
N LYS A 232 10.76 11.04 29.10
CA LYS A 232 10.51 12.15 30.01
C LYS A 232 9.64 13.20 29.35
N PHE A 233 8.68 13.71 30.10
CA PHE A 233 7.85 14.83 29.68
C PHE A 233 7.51 15.72 30.87
N LYS A 234 7.04 16.93 30.57
CA LYS A 234 6.61 17.89 31.60
C LYS A 234 5.11 18.07 31.52
N CYS A 235 4.46 18.26 32.67
CA CYS A 235 3.10 18.77 32.70
C CYS A 235 3.03 20.11 31.95
N ASN A 236 2.02 20.26 31.09
CA ASN A 236 1.81 21.48 30.31
C ASN A 236 1.46 22.71 31.18
N HIS A 237 1.05 22.50 32.44
CA HIS A 237 0.55 23.53 33.35
C HIS A 237 1.57 23.91 34.43
N CYS A 238 2.02 22.95 35.24
CA CYS A 238 2.91 23.21 36.39
C CYS A 238 4.38 22.86 36.13
N THR A 239 4.72 22.36 34.94
CA THR A 239 6.07 21.95 34.54
C THR A 239 6.70 20.78 35.30
N THR A 240 5.97 20.13 36.21
CA THR A 240 6.39 18.89 36.88
C THR A 240 6.87 17.87 35.85
N GLU A 241 8.06 17.32 36.05
CA GLU A 241 8.65 16.30 35.20
C GLU A 241 8.11 14.92 35.58
N TYR A 242 7.67 14.17 34.57
CA TYR A 242 7.24 12.80 34.65
C TYR A 242 8.19 11.93 33.84
N THR A 243 8.36 10.69 34.27
CA THR A 243 9.10 9.66 33.54
C THR A 243 8.17 8.48 33.31
N PHE A 244 8.11 8.02 32.07
CA PHE A 244 7.43 6.78 31.70
C PHE A 244 8.39 5.61 31.88
N GLU A 245 7.98 4.59 32.63
CA GLU A 245 8.76 3.36 32.83
C GLU A 245 7.97 2.15 32.36
N MET A 246 8.55 1.36 31.46
CA MET A 246 7.89 0.17 30.95
C MET A 246 8.15 -1.01 31.91
N VAL A 247 7.10 -1.55 32.51
CA VAL A 247 7.20 -2.67 33.45
C VAL A 247 6.56 -3.92 32.84
N LEU A 248 7.38 -4.96 32.60
CA LEU A 248 6.90 -6.29 32.19
C LEU A 248 6.52 -7.11 33.43
N ARG A 249 5.26 -7.58 33.49
CA ARG A 249 4.78 -8.46 34.57
C ARG A 249 4.30 -9.78 34.00
N GLY A 250 4.88 -10.89 34.46
CA GLY A 250 4.39 -12.24 34.17
C GLY A 250 3.44 -12.70 35.27
N VAL A 251 2.25 -13.16 34.90
CA VAL A 251 1.30 -13.79 35.83
C VAL A 251 1.14 -15.26 35.40
N PRO A 252 1.38 -16.24 36.29
CA PRO A 252 1.20 -17.65 35.95
C PRO A 252 -0.28 -17.97 35.72
N VAL A 253 -0.59 -18.72 34.67
CA VAL A 253 -1.95 -19.23 34.41
C VAL A 253 -2.14 -20.49 35.24
N GLU A 254 -3.04 -20.44 36.24
CA GLU A 254 -3.44 -21.65 36.97
C GLU A 254 -4.20 -22.57 36.02
N GLN A 255 -3.66 -23.76 35.74
CA GLN A 255 -4.39 -24.82 35.05
C GLN A 255 -5.45 -25.34 36.02
N GLN A 256 -6.73 -25.04 35.73
CA GLN A 256 -7.85 -25.67 36.42
C GLN A 256 -7.78 -27.19 36.17
N SER A 257 -7.57 -27.93 37.26
CA SER A 257 -7.55 -29.41 37.31
C SER A 257 -8.96 -29.97 37.31
#